data_AF-G4U1J9-F1
#
_entry.id   AF-G4U1J9-F1
#
_cell.length_a   1.000
_cell.length_b   1.000
_cell.length_c   1.000
_cell.angle_alpha   90.00
_cell.angle_beta   90.00
_cell.angle_gamma   90.00
#
_symmetry.space_group_name_H-M   'P 1'
#
loop_
_entity.id
_entity.type
_entity.pdbx_description
1 polymer ?
#
loop_
_entity_poly.entity_id
_entity_poly.type
_entity_poly.pdbx_seq_one_letter_code
_entity_poly.pdbx_strand_id
1 'polypeptide(L)'
;MHPWDGVDTDIDFTQAKEEDPFAQPLFAYPFDVWQGSIVFALTDRRFSRTLNLTNTGITSLYGAILSDSTLNWRIQVSANDTCRIEAEDAGCELHLDFTGRRPGLVKFAAILAVLVNWTSTIGIFLLTCESVVMRRTYILTETDILGVCVGALFALPSVRAILPGAPDFGAIIDLIGIIPNIIIVSLCTTAIALSKLTMRRPKNE
;
A
#
# COMPACT_ATOMS: atom_id res chain seq x y z
N MET A 1 8.51 -25.11 29.83
CA MET A 1 9.35 -24.60 28.73
C MET A 1 10.51 -23.86 29.35
N HIS A 2 11.75 -24.24 29.05
CA HIS A 2 12.89 -23.49 29.56
C HIS A 2 13.05 -22.19 28.74
N PRO A 3 13.68 -21.13 29.30
CA PRO A 3 13.84 -19.84 28.62
C PRO A 3 14.64 -19.89 27.30
N TRP A 4 15.33 -21.01 27.02
CA TRP A 4 16.19 -21.22 25.86
C TRP A 4 15.55 -22.05 24.75
N ASP A 5 14.28 -22.47 24.90
CA ASP A 5 13.57 -23.25 23.88
C ASP A 5 12.82 -22.34 22.88
N GLY A 6 13.24 -21.08 22.73
CA GLY A 6 12.68 -20.10 21.80
C GLY A 6 13.67 -19.77 20.69
N VAL A 7 13.16 -19.64 19.46
CA VAL A 7 13.91 -19.10 18.32
C VAL A 7 13.18 -17.83 17.88
N ASP A 8 13.86 -16.70 17.93
CA ASP A 8 13.34 -15.44 17.41
C ASP A 8 13.86 -15.24 15.99
N THR A 9 12.96 -15.08 15.03
CA THR A 9 13.29 -14.75 13.64
C THR A 9 12.55 -13.49 13.25
N ASP A 10 13.28 -12.48 12.78
CA ASP A 10 12.67 -11.29 12.19
C ASP A 10 12.32 -11.58 10.74
N ILE A 11 11.06 -11.36 10.37
CA ILE A 11 10.52 -11.69 9.05
C ILE A 11 9.95 -10.41 8.48
N ASP A 12 10.73 -9.78 7.62
CA ASP A 12 10.33 -8.53 6.97
C ASP A 12 9.61 -8.78 5.63
N PHE A 13 8.73 -7.85 5.27
CA PHE A 13 7.91 -7.88 4.07
C PHE A 13 8.74 -7.44 2.86
N THR A 14 9.54 -8.35 2.29
CA THR A 14 10.35 -8.07 1.09
C THR A 14 9.62 -8.44 -0.21
N GLN A 15 9.92 -7.74 -1.31
CA GLN A 15 9.36 -8.04 -2.64
C GLN A 15 9.95 -9.36 -3.16
N ALA A 16 9.12 -10.40 -3.26
CA ALA A 16 9.56 -11.73 -3.69
C ALA A 16 9.46 -11.97 -5.20
N LYS A 17 8.64 -11.19 -5.93
CA LYS A 17 8.43 -11.33 -7.38
C LYS A 17 8.43 -9.97 -8.07
N GLU A 18 9.45 -9.73 -8.88
CA GLU A 18 9.59 -8.49 -9.66
C GLU A 18 8.66 -8.44 -10.89
N GLU A 19 8.19 -9.58 -11.40
CA GLU A 19 7.49 -9.63 -12.70
C GLU A 19 5.99 -9.31 -12.66
N ASP A 20 5.32 -9.41 -11.51
CA ASP A 20 3.89 -9.12 -11.38
C ASP A 20 3.67 -7.86 -10.51
N PRO A 21 3.24 -6.72 -11.10
CA PRO A 21 3.00 -5.47 -10.38
C PRO A 21 1.99 -5.61 -9.25
N PHE A 22 1.07 -6.57 -9.32
CA PHE A 22 0.05 -6.84 -8.29
C PHE A 22 0.55 -7.76 -7.18
N ALA A 23 1.62 -8.53 -7.46
CA ALA A 23 2.33 -9.34 -6.47
C ALA A 23 3.50 -8.58 -5.81
N GLN A 24 3.79 -7.36 -6.26
CA GLN A 24 4.75 -6.46 -5.62
C GLN A 24 4.09 -5.76 -4.41
N PRO A 25 4.43 -6.14 -3.16
CA PRO A 25 4.05 -5.36 -2.00
C PRO A 25 4.57 -3.92 -2.14
N LEU A 26 3.79 -2.94 -1.66
CA LEU A 26 3.96 -1.49 -1.80
C LEU A 26 3.55 -0.87 -3.15
N PHE A 27 3.84 -1.49 -4.30
CA PHE A 27 3.49 -0.89 -5.60
C PHE A 27 1.97 -0.94 -5.87
N ALA A 28 1.34 -2.08 -5.62
CA ALA A 28 -0.10 -2.29 -5.86
C ALA A 28 -1.02 -1.75 -4.75
N TYR A 29 -0.52 -0.92 -3.85
CA TYR A 29 -1.33 -0.36 -2.76
C TYR A 29 -2.59 0.34 -3.32
N PRO A 30 -3.79 0.11 -2.75
CA PRO A 30 -4.11 -0.64 -1.51
C PRO A 30 -4.54 -2.11 -1.75
N PHE A 31 -4.37 -2.63 -2.96
CA PHE A 31 -4.77 -3.99 -3.35
C PHE A 31 -3.64 -5.01 -3.23
N ASP A 32 -2.54 -4.61 -2.60
CA ASP A 32 -1.40 -5.46 -2.30
C ASP A 32 -1.83 -6.70 -1.51
N VAL A 33 -1.35 -7.85 -1.98
CA VAL A 33 -1.49 -9.13 -1.30
C VAL A 33 -0.09 -9.65 -1.05
N TRP A 34 0.20 -9.94 0.21
CA TRP A 34 1.43 -10.59 0.59
C TRP A 34 1.17 -12.07 0.82
N GLN A 35 2.08 -12.90 0.33
CA GLN A 35 2.07 -14.34 0.53
C GLN A 35 3.48 -14.77 0.86
N GLY A 36 3.60 -15.74 1.76
CA GLY A 36 4.84 -16.44 1.97
C GLY A 36 4.62 -17.63 2.88
N SER A 37 5.72 -18.34 3.10
CA SER A 37 5.72 -19.62 3.79
C SER A 37 6.92 -19.65 4.73
N ILE A 38 6.70 -20.08 5.96
CA ILE A 38 7.76 -20.47 6.89
C ILE A 38 7.69 -21.98 7.06
N VAL A 39 8.83 -22.64 6.98
CA VAL A 39 8.93 -24.10 7.18
C VAL A 39 9.78 -24.36 8.41
N PHE A 40 9.22 -25.09 9.37
CA PHE A 40 9.93 -25.53 10.56
C PHE A 40 10.21 -27.03 10.50
N ALA A 41 11.47 -27.39 10.70
CA ALA A 41 11.91 -28.76 10.87
C ALA A 41 12.74 -28.85 12.17
N LEU A 42 12.39 -29.79 13.05
CA LEU A 42 13.06 -29.98 14.34
C LEU A 42 13.55 -31.41 14.49
N THR A 43 14.77 -31.55 14.99
CA THR A 43 15.41 -32.84 15.29
C THR A 43 15.85 -32.88 16.74
N ASP A 44 15.52 -33.97 17.43
CA ASP A 44 16.05 -34.26 18.76
C ASP A 44 17.51 -34.72 18.66
N ARG A 45 18.40 -33.81 19.04
CA ARG A 45 19.85 -34.04 19.07
C ARG A 45 20.26 -35.17 20.01
N ARG A 46 19.57 -35.39 21.14
CA ARG A 46 19.92 -36.49 22.07
C ARG A 46 19.56 -37.83 21.44
N PHE A 47 18.36 -37.93 20.87
CA PHE A 47 17.91 -39.15 20.21
C PHE A 47 18.81 -39.52 19.01
N SER A 48 19.14 -38.54 18.17
CA SER A 48 20.08 -38.72 17.04
C SER A 48 21.47 -39.19 17.50
N ARG A 49 21.98 -38.67 18.63
CA ARG A 49 23.25 -39.11 19.21
C ARG A 49 23.21 -40.52 19.77
N THR A 50 22.11 -40.92 20.40
CA THR A 50 21.96 -42.28 20.97
C THR A 50 21.95 -43.35 19.89
N LEU A 51 21.36 -43.05 18.72
CA LEU A 51 21.30 -43.98 17.59
C LEU A 51 22.52 -43.90 16.66
N ASN A 52 23.46 -42.97 16.91
CA ASN A 52 24.62 -42.69 16.05
C ASN A 52 24.23 -42.45 14.57
N LEU A 53 23.09 -41.80 14.35
CA LEU A 53 22.56 -41.47 13.02
C LEU A 53 22.38 -39.96 12.92
N THR A 54 22.92 -39.33 11.88
CA THR A 54 22.71 -37.90 11.58
C THR A 54 21.32 -37.68 10.96
N ASN A 55 20.68 -36.54 11.26
CA ASN A 55 19.36 -36.15 10.73
C ASN A 55 18.23 -37.14 11.10
N THR A 56 18.27 -37.69 12.31
CA THR A 56 17.22 -38.59 12.83
C THR A 56 16.55 -38.01 14.08
N GLY A 57 15.44 -38.62 14.51
CA GLY A 57 14.67 -38.13 15.66
C GLY A 57 13.91 -36.85 15.33
N ILE A 58 13.21 -36.81 14.19
CA ILE A 58 12.38 -35.67 13.82
C ILE A 58 11.20 -35.58 14.78
N THR A 59 10.93 -34.39 15.30
CA THR A 59 9.80 -34.15 16.21
C THR A 59 8.73 -33.32 15.50
N SER A 60 7.47 -33.72 15.65
CA SER A 60 6.33 -33.00 15.09
C SER A 60 6.02 -31.72 15.87
N LEU A 61 5.63 -30.66 15.16
CA LEU A 61 5.12 -29.42 15.73
C LEU A 61 3.60 -29.37 15.59
N TYR A 62 2.89 -29.09 16.69
CA TYR A 62 1.43 -29.24 16.74
C TYR A 62 0.64 -28.09 16.08
N GLY A 63 1.31 -26.99 15.71
CA GLY A 63 0.71 -25.86 15.01
C GLY A 63 1.30 -24.52 15.44
N ALA A 64 0.79 -23.44 14.82
CA ALA A 64 1.12 -22.07 15.15
C ALA A 64 -0.14 -21.25 15.38
N ILE A 65 -0.06 -20.29 16.29
CA ILE A 65 -1.11 -19.31 16.56
C ILE A 65 -0.49 -17.94 16.36
N LEU A 66 -1.15 -17.09 15.59
CA LEU A 66 -0.79 -15.69 15.51
C LEU A 66 -1.27 -15.00 16.78
N SER A 67 -0.33 -14.56 17.63
CA SER A 67 -0.62 -13.62 18.71
C SER A 67 -0.54 -12.21 18.14
N ASP A 68 -1.46 -11.35 18.58
CA ASP A 68 -1.60 -9.95 18.18
C ASP A 68 -2.28 -9.67 16.82
N SER A 69 -2.82 -8.45 16.73
CA SER A 69 -3.54 -7.94 15.58
C SER A 69 -2.90 -6.66 15.08
N THR A 70 -2.68 -6.58 13.78
CA THR A 70 -2.19 -5.36 13.14
C THR A 70 -3.39 -4.53 12.65
N LEU A 71 -3.37 -3.21 12.92
CA LEU A 71 -4.47 -2.29 12.56
C LEU A 71 -4.72 -2.20 11.03
N ASN A 72 -3.69 -2.46 10.22
CA ASN A 72 -3.69 -2.14 8.78
C ASN A 72 -3.62 -3.37 7.89
N TRP A 73 -3.51 -4.55 8.49
CA TRP A 73 -3.33 -5.80 7.79
C TRP A 73 -4.23 -6.86 8.41
N ARG A 74 -4.83 -7.66 7.55
CA ARG A 74 -5.47 -8.91 7.93
C ARG A 74 -4.55 -10.01 7.49
N ILE A 75 -3.97 -10.69 8.49
CA ILE A 75 -3.08 -11.81 8.28
C ILE A 75 -3.90 -13.08 8.53
N GLN A 76 -3.94 -13.96 7.53
CA GLN A 76 -4.49 -15.29 7.66
C GLN A 76 -3.32 -16.27 7.64
N VAL A 77 -3.26 -17.14 8.64
CA VAL A 77 -2.23 -18.18 8.76
C VAL A 77 -2.90 -19.53 8.53
N SER A 78 -2.32 -20.34 7.67
CA SER A 78 -2.68 -21.73 7.44
C SER A 78 -1.51 -22.60 7.85
N ALA A 79 -1.73 -23.50 8.81
CA ALA A 79 -0.74 -24.45 9.27
C ALA A 79 -1.00 -25.82 8.62
N ASN A 80 0.01 -26.37 7.95
CA ASN A 80 0.00 -27.70 7.39
C ASN A 80 1.17 -28.51 7.96
N ASP A 81 0.85 -29.57 8.69
CA ASP A 81 1.83 -30.44 9.35
C ASP A 81 1.95 -31.74 8.56
N THR A 82 3.07 -31.91 7.85
CA THR A 82 3.33 -33.11 7.04
C THR A 82 3.72 -34.31 7.88
N CYS A 83 4.10 -34.12 9.16
CA CYS A 83 4.43 -35.22 10.08
C CYS A 83 3.23 -36.12 10.41
N ARG A 84 2.00 -35.64 10.16
CA ARG A 84 0.76 -36.39 10.43
C ARG A 84 0.25 -37.16 9.23
N ILE A 85 0.87 -36.99 8.06
CA ILE A 85 0.45 -37.63 6.81
C ILE A 85 1.32 -38.88 6.60
N GLU A 86 0.70 -40.05 6.50
CA GLU A 86 1.38 -41.33 6.25
C GLU A 86 1.81 -41.50 4.77
N ALA A 87 2.27 -40.42 4.12
CA ALA A 87 2.81 -40.49 2.78
C ALA A 87 4.30 -40.87 2.84
N GLU A 88 4.68 -41.93 2.14
CA GLU A 88 6.00 -42.58 2.20
C GLU A 88 7.18 -41.62 1.87
N ASP A 89 6.92 -40.54 1.15
CA ASP A 89 7.90 -39.52 0.72
C ASP A 89 7.74 -38.15 1.41
N ALA A 90 6.79 -37.99 2.34
CA ALA A 90 6.60 -36.72 3.04
C ALA A 90 7.62 -36.58 4.18
N GLY A 91 8.56 -35.64 4.05
CA GLY A 91 9.39 -35.20 5.17
C GLY A 91 8.52 -34.71 6.33
N CYS A 92 9.01 -34.78 7.56
CA CYS A 92 8.28 -34.30 8.75
C CYS A 92 8.64 -32.83 9.03
N GLU A 93 7.79 -31.93 8.51
CA GLU A 93 7.97 -30.48 8.52
C GLU A 93 6.63 -29.78 8.81
N LEU A 94 6.68 -28.65 9.52
CA LEU A 94 5.52 -27.78 9.70
C LEU A 94 5.60 -26.62 8.71
N HIS A 95 4.68 -26.60 7.75
CA HIS A 95 4.49 -25.48 6.83
C HIS A 95 3.50 -24.48 7.41
N LEU A 96 3.91 -23.23 7.49
CA LEU A 96 3.07 -22.10 7.87
C LEU A 96 2.97 -21.15 6.69
N ASP A 97 1.84 -21.23 5.99
CA ASP A 97 1.55 -20.31 4.90
C ASP A 97 0.77 -19.12 5.46
N PHE A 98 1.28 -17.92 5.24
CA PHE A 98 0.63 -16.70 5.64
C PHE A 98 0.20 -15.90 4.42
N THR A 99 -0.97 -15.27 4.54
CA THR A 99 -1.47 -14.33 3.55
C THR A 99 -1.88 -13.04 4.24
N GLY A 100 -1.22 -11.94 3.86
CA GLY A 100 -1.48 -10.61 4.36
C GLY A 100 -2.29 -9.81 3.34
N ARG A 101 -3.43 -9.23 3.76
CA ARG A 101 -4.25 -8.35 2.92
C ARG A 101 -4.66 -7.08 3.66
N ARG A 102 -4.80 -5.96 2.94
CA ARG A 102 -5.33 -4.71 3.51
C ARG A 102 -6.82 -4.84 3.85
N PRO A 103 -7.30 -4.27 4.98
CA PRO A 103 -8.71 -4.25 5.34
C PRO A 103 -9.52 -3.38 4.37
N GLY A 104 -10.81 -3.70 4.22
CA GLY A 104 -11.70 -3.01 3.28
C GLY A 104 -11.81 -1.50 3.51
N LEU A 105 -11.68 -1.05 4.76
CA LEU A 105 -11.71 0.37 5.12
C LEU A 105 -10.58 1.18 4.44
N VAL A 106 -9.36 0.63 4.42
CA VAL A 106 -8.20 1.28 3.79
C VAL A 106 -8.39 1.34 2.28
N LYS A 107 -8.88 0.26 1.67
CA LYS A 107 -9.21 0.22 0.23
C LYS A 107 -10.26 1.27 -0.14
N PHE A 108 -11.32 1.36 0.65
CA PHE A 108 -12.38 2.35 0.43
C PHE A 108 -11.86 3.78 0.54
N ALA A 109 -11.14 4.11 1.62
CA ALA A 109 -10.59 5.44 1.83
C ALA A 109 -9.64 5.87 0.70
N ALA A 110 -8.77 4.96 0.25
CA ALA A 110 -7.84 5.20 -0.84
C ALA A 110 -8.55 5.45 -2.17
N ILE A 111 -9.58 4.67 -2.52
CA ILE A 111 -10.37 4.88 -3.74
C ILE A 111 -11.14 6.21 -3.67
N LEU A 112 -11.76 6.51 -2.53
CA LEU A 112 -12.50 7.76 -2.32
C LEU A 112 -11.57 8.97 -2.49
N ALA A 113 -10.35 8.89 -1.97
CA ALA A 113 -9.33 9.92 -2.13
C ALA A 113 -9.02 10.19 -3.62
N VAL A 114 -8.84 9.15 -4.43
CA VAL A 114 -8.61 9.29 -5.88
C VAL A 114 -9.81 9.93 -6.57
N LEU A 115 -11.04 9.50 -6.25
CA LEU A 115 -12.25 10.06 -6.84
C LEU A 115 -12.41 11.55 -6.52
N VAL A 116 -12.25 11.93 -5.25
CA VAL A 116 -12.32 13.34 -4.83
C VAL A 116 -11.23 14.17 -5.53
N ASN A 117 -10.03 13.62 -5.67
CA ASN A 117 -8.93 14.28 -6.37
C ASN A 117 -9.28 14.53 -7.84
N TRP A 118 -9.74 13.51 -8.58
CA TRP A 118 -10.14 13.64 -9.99
C TRP A 118 -11.31 14.59 -10.20
N THR A 119 -12.37 14.51 -9.38
CA THR A 119 -13.51 15.43 -9.48
C THR A 119 -13.09 16.88 -9.28
N SER A 120 -12.18 17.14 -8.34
CA SER A 120 -11.64 18.47 -8.08
C SER A 120 -10.77 18.97 -9.25
N THR A 121 -9.91 18.11 -9.80
CA THR A 121 -9.09 18.45 -10.99
C THR A 121 -9.95 18.77 -12.21
N ILE A 122 -10.99 17.97 -12.47
CA ILE A 122 -11.94 18.24 -13.56
C ILE A 122 -12.66 19.57 -13.35
N GLY A 123 -13.10 19.86 -12.11
CA GLY A 123 -13.72 21.14 -11.78
C GLY A 123 -12.81 22.33 -12.05
N ILE A 124 -11.53 22.26 -11.63
CA ILE A 124 -10.53 23.31 -11.90
C ILE A 124 -10.32 23.47 -13.41
N PHE A 125 -10.16 22.36 -14.14
CA PHE A 125 -9.95 22.40 -15.58
C PHE A 125 -11.12 23.08 -16.32
N LEU A 126 -12.37 22.73 -15.99
CA LEU A 126 -13.55 23.36 -16.58
C LEU A 126 -13.61 24.87 -16.29
N LEU A 127 -13.31 25.28 -15.05
CA LEU A 127 -13.26 26.69 -14.68
C LEU A 127 -12.13 27.44 -15.41
N THR A 128 -10.97 26.80 -15.62
CA THR A 128 -9.89 27.35 -16.44
C THR A 128 -10.31 27.49 -17.90
N CYS A 129 -10.97 26.48 -18.48
CA CYS A 129 -11.49 26.57 -19.84
C CYS A 129 -12.49 27.72 -20.00
N GLU A 130 -13.47 27.85 -19.11
CA GLU A 130 -14.44 28.97 -19.15
C GLU A 130 -13.76 30.34 -19.00
N SER A 131 -12.83 30.47 -18.05
CA SER A 131 -12.19 31.76 -17.78
C SER A 131 -11.20 32.20 -18.85
N VAL A 132 -10.39 31.28 -19.40
CA VAL A 132 -9.33 31.57 -20.36
C VAL A 132 -9.84 31.52 -21.80
N VAL A 133 -10.63 30.49 -22.17
CA VAL A 133 -11.07 30.28 -23.56
C VAL A 133 -12.32 31.11 -23.89
N MET A 134 -13.33 31.13 -23.02
CA MET A 134 -14.56 31.90 -23.27
C MET A 134 -14.45 33.40 -22.89
N ARG A 135 -13.27 33.85 -22.43
CA ARG A 135 -13.00 35.24 -21.98
C ARG A 135 -14.00 35.78 -20.95
N ARG A 136 -14.72 34.92 -20.23
CA ARG A 136 -15.67 35.31 -19.18
C ARG A 136 -14.96 35.47 -17.85
N THR A 137 -14.21 36.56 -17.73
CA THR A 137 -13.35 36.84 -16.58
C THR A 137 -14.09 37.35 -15.34
N TYR A 138 -15.41 37.57 -15.42
CA TYR A 138 -16.23 37.99 -14.27
C TYR A 138 -16.28 36.94 -13.16
N ILE A 139 -16.16 35.65 -13.52
CA ILE A 139 -16.11 34.52 -12.58
C ILE A 139 -14.86 34.53 -11.70
N LEU A 140 -13.78 35.18 -12.16
CA LEU A 140 -12.53 35.27 -11.42
C LEU A 140 -12.56 36.33 -10.29
N THR A 141 -13.72 36.90 -9.98
CA THR A 141 -13.88 37.91 -8.90
C THR A 141 -14.18 37.24 -7.56
N GLU A 142 -14.65 35.98 -7.55
CA GLU A 142 -14.93 35.16 -6.35
C GLU A 142 -14.00 33.92 -6.28
N THR A 143 -12.71 34.09 -6.57
CA THR A 143 -11.73 32.98 -6.63
C THR A 143 -11.39 32.31 -5.30
N ASP A 144 -12.01 32.72 -4.18
CA ASP A 144 -11.75 32.10 -2.87
C ASP A 144 -12.09 30.61 -2.86
N ILE A 145 -13.11 30.18 -3.60
CA ILE A 145 -13.49 28.77 -3.72
C ILE A 145 -12.42 27.95 -4.45
N LEU A 146 -11.75 28.53 -5.46
CA LEU A 146 -10.65 27.87 -6.16
C LEU A 146 -9.43 27.68 -5.26
N GLY A 147 -9.14 28.66 -4.39
CA GLY A 147 -8.07 28.55 -3.38
C GLY A 147 -8.32 27.41 -2.40
N VAL A 148 -9.57 27.22 -1.96
CA VAL A 148 -9.97 26.11 -1.09
C VAL A 148 -9.83 24.76 -1.79
N CYS A 149 -10.27 24.64 -3.05
CA CYS A 149 -10.12 23.40 -3.82
C CYS A 149 -8.65 23.03 -4.06
N VAL A 150 -7.79 24.01 -4.36
CA VAL A 150 -6.35 23.80 -4.53
C VAL A 150 -5.68 23.41 -3.20
N GLY A 151 -6.04 24.08 -2.10
CA GLY A 151 -5.54 23.72 -0.76
C GLY A 151 -5.93 22.32 -0.33
N ALA A 152 -7.18 21.92 -0.59
CA ALA A 152 -7.68 20.57 -0.30
C ALA A 152 -6.96 19.49 -1.15
N LEU A 153 -6.66 19.79 -2.41
CA LEU A 153 -5.91 18.90 -3.31
C LEU A 153 -4.49 18.61 -2.82
N PHE A 154 -3.80 19.62 -2.27
CA PHE A 154 -2.45 19.44 -1.71
C PHE A 154 -2.43 18.88 -0.29
N ALA A 155 -3.53 18.96 0.45
CA ALA A 155 -3.68 18.29 1.75
C ALA A 155 -3.92 16.78 1.62
N LEU A 156 -4.45 16.32 0.48
CA LEU A 156 -4.81 14.93 0.24
C LEU A 156 -3.63 13.94 0.34
N PRO A 157 -2.44 14.23 -0.24
CA PRO A 157 -1.24 13.44 0.00
C PRO A 157 -0.85 13.38 1.49
N SER A 158 -1.03 14.48 2.23
CA SER A 158 -0.77 14.52 3.68
C SER A 158 -1.75 13.65 4.46
N VAL A 159 -3.04 13.66 4.11
CA VAL A 159 -4.05 12.76 4.71
C VAL A 159 -3.74 11.30 4.38
N ARG A 160 -3.28 11.01 3.16
CA ARG A 160 -2.84 9.66 2.77
C ARG A 160 -1.61 9.21 3.58
N ALA A 161 -0.63 10.07 3.80
CA ALA A 161 0.56 9.74 4.57
C ALA A 161 0.24 9.43 6.05
N ILE A 162 -0.88 9.95 6.56
CA ILE A 162 -1.38 9.64 7.91
C ILE A 162 -2.09 8.27 7.94
N LEU A 163 -2.48 7.71 6.78
CA LEU A 163 -3.07 6.37 6.75
C LEU A 163 -2.01 5.35 7.20
N PRO A 164 -2.29 4.59 8.26
CA PRO A 164 -1.30 3.74 8.88
C PRO A 164 -0.88 2.61 7.91
N GLY A 165 0.43 2.45 7.72
CA GLY A 165 1.01 1.48 6.79
C GLY A 165 0.87 1.81 5.31
N ALA A 166 0.58 3.08 4.95
CA ALA A 166 0.72 3.57 3.59
C ALA A 166 2.20 3.56 3.18
N PRO A 167 2.56 3.01 2.00
CA PRO A 167 3.93 3.10 1.51
C PRO A 167 4.29 4.55 1.19
N ASP A 168 5.59 4.86 1.26
CA ASP A 168 6.16 6.11 0.76
C ASP A 168 5.74 6.36 -0.70
N PHE A 169 5.79 7.62 -1.14
CA PHE A 169 5.40 8.06 -2.49
C PHE A 169 5.91 7.09 -3.57
N GLY A 170 5.03 6.63 -4.45
CA GLY A 170 5.40 5.68 -5.51
C GLY A 170 4.48 4.48 -5.69
N ALA A 171 3.39 4.40 -4.92
CA ALA A 171 2.33 3.44 -5.19
C ALA A 171 1.58 3.78 -6.48
N ILE A 172 0.99 2.76 -7.12
CA ILE A 172 0.21 2.91 -8.36
C ILE A 172 -0.92 3.95 -8.21
N ILE A 173 -1.49 4.06 -7.01
CA ILE A 173 -2.53 5.03 -6.71
C ILE A 173 -2.04 6.48 -6.76
N ASP A 174 -0.78 6.73 -6.41
CA ASP A 174 -0.18 8.06 -6.49
C ASP A 174 0.18 8.40 -7.93
N LEU A 175 0.71 7.41 -8.65
CA LEU A 175 1.08 7.54 -10.04
C LEU A 175 -0.12 7.89 -10.93
N ILE A 176 -1.28 7.27 -10.67
CA ILE A 176 -2.50 7.47 -11.45
C ILE A 176 -3.37 8.60 -10.88
N GLY A 177 -3.38 8.78 -9.55
CA GLY A 177 -4.29 9.68 -8.87
C GLY A 177 -3.69 11.05 -8.54
N ILE A 178 -2.42 11.12 -8.14
CA ILE A 178 -1.83 12.36 -7.60
C ILE A 178 -0.99 13.07 -8.68
N ILE A 179 -0.08 12.35 -9.33
CA ILE A 179 0.86 12.92 -10.30
C ILE A 179 0.15 13.64 -11.46
N PRO A 180 -0.77 13.00 -12.22
CA PRO A 180 -1.44 13.68 -13.33
C PRO A 180 -2.29 14.86 -12.86
N ASN A 181 -2.92 14.75 -11.71
CA ASN A 181 -3.77 15.80 -11.16
C ASN A 181 -2.96 17.05 -10.79
N ILE A 182 -1.77 16.89 -10.18
CA ILE A 182 -0.85 18.00 -9.90
C ILE A 182 -0.39 18.68 -11.19
N ILE A 183 -0.05 17.90 -12.23
CA ILE A 183 0.37 18.45 -13.53
C ILE A 183 -0.75 19.30 -14.16
N ILE A 184 -1.97 18.76 -14.22
CA ILE A 184 -3.12 19.46 -14.79
C ILE A 184 -3.42 20.75 -14.01
N VAL A 185 -3.46 20.69 -12.68
CA VAL A 185 -3.75 21.85 -11.83
C VAL A 185 -2.65 22.91 -11.94
N SER A 186 -1.39 22.52 -12.05
CA SER A 186 -0.26 23.44 -12.27
C SER A 186 -0.38 24.18 -13.63
N LEU A 187 -0.74 23.47 -14.70
CA LEU A 187 -0.99 24.10 -16.01
C LEU A 187 -2.20 25.03 -15.97
N CYS A 188 -3.26 24.64 -15.26
CA CYS A 188 -4.48 25.44 -15.13
C CYS A 188 -4.23 26.74 -14.34
N THR A 189 -3.52 26.64 -13.22
CA THR A 189 -3.20 27.79 -12.36
C THR A 189 -2.25 28.77 -13.05
N THR A 190 -1.24 28.29 -13.78
CA THR A 190 -0.35 29.15 -14.58
C THR A 190 -1.11 29.87 -15.70
N ALA A 191 -2.01 29.20 -16.42
CA ALA A 191 -2.85 29.81 -17.45
C ALA A 191 -3.77 30.93 -16.90
N ILE A 192 -4.38 30.69 -15.72
CA ILE A 192 -5.18 31.71 -15.02
C ILE A 192 -4.31 32.89 -14.58
N ALA A 193 -3.13 32.62 -14.02
CA ALA A 193 -2.22 33.67 -13.55
C ALA A 193 -1.75 34.58 -14.71
N LEU A 194 -1.39 34.00 -15.86
CA LEU A 194 -1.02 34.75 -17.07
C LEU A 194 -2.21 35.57 -17.61
N SER A 195 -3.41 35.02 -17.58
CA SER A 195 -4.63 35.73 -17.99
C SER A 195 -4.93 36.92 -17.07
N LYS A 196 -4.72 36.77 -15.76
CA LYS A 196 -4.86 37.88 -14.79
C LYS A 196 -3.78 38.95 -14.98
N LEU A 197 -2.53 38.57 -15.24
CA LEU A 197 -1.42 39.50 -15.46
C LEU A 197 -1.60 40.31 -16.74
N THR A 198 -2.05 39.68 -17.83
CA THR A 198 -2.34 40.37 -19.10
C THR A 198 -3.51 41.34 -18.98
N MET A 199 -4.52 41.04 -18.15
CA MET A 199 -5.62 41.96 -17.84
C MET A 199 -5.20 43.16 -16.98
N ARG A 200 -4.17 43.03 -16.13
CA ARG A 200 -3.70 44.11 -15.26
C ARG A 200 -2.84 45.15 -15.96
N ARG A 201 -2.50 44.99 -17.24
CA ARG A 201 -1.76 46.01 -17.98
C ARG A 201 -2.72 47.18 -18.24
N PRO A 202 -2.57 48.34 -17.57
CA PRO A 202 -3.40 49.49 -17.91
C PRO A 202 -3.14 49.84 -19.37
N LYS A 203 -4.20 50.11 -20.13
CA LYS A 203 -4.08 50.87 -21.36
C LYS A 203 -3.49 52.23 -20.95
N ASN A 204 -2.18 52.37 -21.09
CA ASN A 204 -1.56 53.68 -21.11
C ASN A 204 -1.84 54.24 -22.51
N GLU A 205 -3.00 54.88 -22.66
CA GLU A 205 -3.22 55.98 -23.60
C GLU A 205 -2.97 57.30 -22.86
#